data_AF-A0A5M9GET7-F1
#
_entry.id   AF-A0A5M9GET7-F1
#
_cell.length_a   1.000
_cell.length_b   1.000
_cell.length_c   1.000
_cell.angle_alpha   90.00
_cell.angle_beta   90.00
_cell.angle_gamma   90.00
#
_symmetry.space_group_name_H-M   'P 1'
#
loop_
_entity.id
_entity.type
_entity.pdbx_description
1 polymer ?
#
loop_
_entity_poly.entity_id
_entity_poly.type
_entity_poly.pdbx_seq_one_letter_code
_entity_poly.pdbx_strand_id
1 'polypeptide(L)'
;MMDELEGLEFVRAFRATDGASFEVGMDEDKRYVVHARFPYITGSQTKPNNFINYARNEIKDESTAVGMASFACDCYERSLRQYRN
;
A
#
# COMPACT_ATOMS: atom_id res chain seq x y z
N MET A 1 -16.37 -9.91 1.41
CA MET A 1 -15.40 -8.88 1.78
C MET A 1 -15.33 -7.96 0.59
N MET A 2 -15.93 -6.77 0.69
CA MET A 2 -15.87 -5.76 -0.36
C MET A 2 -14.45 -5.24 -0.45
N ASP A 3 -13.90 -5.20 -1.66
CA ASP A 3 -12.61 -4.61 -1.98
C ASP A 3 -12.64 -3.12 -1.59
N GLU A 4 -11.88 -2.72 -0.58
CA GLU A 4 -11.89 -1.35 -0.01
C GLU A 4 -11.30 -0.27 -0.94
N LEU A 5 -11.12 -0.60 -2.23
CA LEU A 5 -10.81 0.34 -3.32
C LEU A 5 -12.01 0.59 -4.26
N GLU A 6 -13.14 -0.11 -4.11
CA GLU A 6 -14.38 0.29 -4.77
C GLU A 6 -14.81 1.66 -4.24
N GLY A 7 -14.57 2.71 -5.03
CA GLY A 7 -14.98 4.08 -4.74
C GLY A 7 -13.85 5.08 -4.42
N LEU A 8 -12.57 4.68 -4.48
CA LEU A 8 -11.46 5.63 -4.38
C LEU A 8 -10.95 6.05 -5.76
N GLU A 9 -10.69 7.34 -5.95
CA GLU A 9 -9.96 7.86 -7.09
C GLU A 9 -8.48 7.50 -6.95
N PHE A 10 -7.91 6.86 -7.98
CA PHE A 10 -6.49 6.50 -7.98
C PHE A 10 -5.61 7.75 -8.11
N VAL A 11 -4.62 7.88 -7.20
CA VAL A 11 -3.66 8.99 -7.22
C VAL A 11 -2.28 8.51 -7.68
N ARG A 12 -1.69 7.54 -6.96
CA ARG A 12 -0.32 7.08 -7.22
C ARG A 12 -0.07 5.67 -6.69
N ALA A 13 0.90 4.97 -7.26
CA ALA A 13 1.39 3.69 -6.73
C ALA A 13 2.91 3.59 -6.76
N PHE A 14 3.46 2.90 -5.75
CA PHE A 14 4.84 2.47 -5.67
C PHE A 14 4.88 0.94 -5.65
N ARG A 15 5.82 0.33 -6.36
CA ARG A 15 5.90 -1.14 -6.48
C ARG A 15 7.25 -1.65 -6.02
N ALA A 16 7.22 -2.68 -5.19
CA ALA A 16 8.37 -3.45 -4.79
C ALA A 16 8.72 -4.53 -5.84
N THR A 17 9.93 -5.06 -5.74
CA THR A 17 10.53 -6.02 -6.68
C THR A 17 9.86 -7.39 -6.69
N ASP A 18 9.20 -7.78 -5.61
CA ASP A 18 8.46 -9.04 -5.51
C ASP A 18 7.01 -8.94 -5.99
N GLY A 19 6.56 -7.72 -6.36
CA GLY A 19 5.21 -7.45 -6.84
C GLY A 19 4.29 -6.79 -5.82
N ALA A 20 4.72 -6.50 -4.58
CA ALA A 20 3.90 -5.72 -3.65
C ALA A 20 3.69 -4.29 -4.17
N SER A 21 2.48 -3.74 -3.99
CA SER A 21 2.16 -2.35 -4.32
C SER A 21 1.72 -1.56 -3.10
N PHE A 22 2.13 -0.29 -3.05
CA PHE A 22 1.73 0.70 -2.06
C PHE A 22 1.02 1.81 -2.81
N GLU A 23 -0.30 1.88 -2.65
CA GLU A 23 -1.20 2.68 -3.46
C GLU A 23 -1.78 3.83 -2.65
N VAL A 24 -1.93 4.98 -3.29
CA VAL A 24 -2.61 6.15 -2.75
C VAL A 24 -3.90 6.33 -3.53
N GLY A 25 -5.01 6.31 -2.82
CA GLY A 25 -6.33 6.66 -3.33
C GLY A 25 -6.88 7.90 -2.63
N MET A 26 -7.90 8.52 -3.22
CA MET A 26 -8.63 9.65 -2.63
C MET A 26 -10.11 9.30 -2.54
N ASP A 27 -10.74 9.56 -1.40
CA ASP A 27 -12.18 9.35 -1.21
C ASP A 27 -13.01 10.54 -1.71
N GLU A 28 -14.34 10.39 -1.72
CA GLU A 28 -15.29 11.44 -2.13
C GLU A 28 -15.18 12.73 -1.30
N ASP A 29 -14.67 12.63 -0.06
CA ASP A 29 -14.44 13.75 0.86
C ASP A 29 -13.04 14.39 0.67
N LYS A 30 -12.32 14.04 -0.40
CA LYS A 30 -10.95 14.50 -0.70
C LYS A 30 -9.93 14.16 0.39
N ARG A 31 -10.12 13.04 1.09
CA ARG A 31 -9.14 12.49 2.02
C ARG A 31 -8.33 11.42 1.32
N TYR A 32 -7.02 11.46 1.53
CA TYR A 32 -6.11 10.49 0.97
C TYR A 32 -6.06 9.25 1.86
N VAL A 33 -5.99 8.10 1.20
CA VAL A 33 -5.94 6.79 1.82
C VAL A 33 -4.72 6.05 1.25
N VAL A 34 -3.90 5.49 2.14
CA VAL A 34 -2.70 4.73 1.75
C VAL A 34 -2.94 3.25 1.99
N HIS A 35 -2.82 2.47 0.92
CA HIS A 35 -3.06 1.04 0.90
C HIS A 35 -1.79 0.28 0.55
N ALA A 36 -1.64 -0.93 1.09
CA ALA A 36 -0.63 -1.87 0.64
C ALA A 36 -1.28 -3.17 0.16
N ARG A 37 -0.83 -3.67 -0.98
CA ARG A 37 -1.21 -4.97 -1.55
C ARG A 37 0.04 -5.82 -1.65
N PHE A 38 -0.02 -7.00 -1.05
CA PHE A 38 1.09 -7.94 -1.05
C PHE A 38 0.75 -9.17 -1.91
N PRO A 39 1.69 -9.68 -2.72
CA PRO A 39 1.46 -10.86 -3.54
C PRO A 39 1.35 -12.15 -2.71
N TYR A 40 1.91 -12.16 -1.50
CA TYR A 40 1.96 -13.33 -0.61
C TYR A 40 1.66 -12.95 0.85
N ILE A 41 1.06 -13.86 1.62
CA ILE A 41 0.94 -13.70 3.09
C ILE A 41 2.34 -13.78 3.70
N THR A 42 2.63 -12.91 4.67
CA THR A 42 3.77 -13.04 5.59
C THR A 42 3.92 -14.49 6.08
N GLY A 43 4.99 -15.17 5.63
CA GLY A 43 5.38 -16.52 6.05
C GLY A 43 4.89 -17.70 5.19
N SER A 44 4.15 -17.49 4.10
CA SER A 44 3.68 -18.58 3.23
C SER A 44 3.71 -18.15 1.76
N GLN A 45 4.62 -18.73 0.97
CA GLN A 45 4.72 -18.51 -0.49
C GLN A 45 3.52 -19.04 -1.30
N THR A 46 2.48 -19.57 -0.64
CA THR A 46 1.44 -20.38 -1.30
C THR A 46 0.03 -19.82 -1.18
N LYS A 47 -0.17 -18.68 -0.50
CA LYS A 47 -1.49 -18.04 -0.42
C LYS A 47 -1.37 -16.53 -0.67
N PRO A 48 -2.19 -15.94 -1.56
CA PRO A 48 -2.38 -14.49 -1.57
C PRO A 48 -3.16 -14.09 -0.31
N ASN A 49 -2.72 -13.07 0.45
CA ASN A 49 -3.57 -12.45 1.48
C ASN A 49 -3.47 -10.93 1.52
N ASN A 50 -4.64 -10.41 1.88
CA ASN A 50 -4.94 -9.31 2.79
C ASN A 50 -4.29 -7.97 2.49
N PHE A 51 -5.10 -7.19 1.80
CA PHE A 51 -5.27 -5.75 1.96
C PHE A 51 -5.09 -5.33 3.42
N ILE A 52 -4.21 -4.35 3.65
CA ILE A 52 -4.10 -3.65 4.93
C ILE A 52 -4.25 -2.17 4.63
N ASN A 53 -5.32 -1.56 5.14
CA ASN A 53 -5.45 -0.10 5.15
C ASN A 53 -4.44 0.44 6.16
N TYR A 54 -3.41 1.11 5.67
CA TYR A 54 -2.31 1.57 6.51
C TYR A 54 -2.65 2.90 7.20
N ALA A 55 -3.46 3.73 6.55
CA ALA A 55 -4.03 4.94 7.12
C ALA A 55 -5.30 5.29 6.36
N ARG A 56 -6.42 5.45 7.07
CA ARG A 56 -7.73 5.83 6.51
C ARG A 56 -8.24 7.07 7.26
N ASN A 57 -8.65 8.08 6.50
CA ASN A 57 -9.41 9.27 6.94
C ASN A 57 -8.66 10.42 7.65
N GLU A 58 -7.33 10.37 7.83
CA GLU A 58 -6.60 11.47 8.50
C GLU A 58 -5.71 12.32 7.58
N ILE A 59 -5.41 11.84 6.37
CA ILE A 59 -4.49 12.52 5.47
C ILE A 59 -5.27 13.44 4.54
N LYS A 60 -5.03 14.75 4.63
CA LYS A 60 -5.70 15.78 3.80
C LYS A 60 -4.80 16.35 2.71
N ASP A 61 -3.51 16.03 2.71
CA ASP A 61 -2.55 16.50 1.73
C ASP A 61 -1.94 15.35 0.93
N GLU A 62 -1.85 15.53 -0.39
CA GLU A 62 -1.33 14.50 -1.29
C GLU A 62 0.13 14.18 -0.99
N SER A 63 0.94 15.20 -0.69
CA SER A 63 2.38 15.06 -0.45
C SER A 63 2.69 14.11 0.70
N THR A 64 1.93 14.18 1.80
CA THR A 64 2.08 13.28 2.93
C THR A 64 1.65 11.87 2.57
N ALA A 65 0.51 11.71 1.89
CA ALA A 65 0.05 10.38 1.47
C ALA A 65 1.05 9.69 0.54
N VAL A 66 1.55 10.43 -0.46
CA VAL A 66 2.56 9.96 -1.41
C VAL A 66 3.88 9.68 -0.71
N GLY A 67 4.31 10.56 0.21
CA GLY A 67 5.51 10.36 1.02
C GLY A 67 5.43 9.11 1.89
N MET A 68 4.30 8.88 2.55
CA MET A 68 4.05 7.68 3.36
C MET A 68 4.08 6.41 2.51
N ALA A 69 3.39 6.40 1.36
CA ALA A 69 3.39 5.24 0.46
C ALA A 69 4.80 4.94 -0.09
N SER A 70 5.56 5.97 -0.48
CA SER A 70 6.94 5.82 -0.93
C SER A 70 7.85 5.29 0.17
N PHE A 71 7.73 5.83 1.38
CA PHE A 71 8.54 5.42 2.53
C PHE A 71 8.26 3.97 2.93
N ALA A 72 6.98 3.59 2.99
CA ALA A 72 6.57 2.22 3.27
C ALA A 72 7.12 1.23 2.22
N CYS A 73 7.07 1.61 0.93
CA CYS A 73 7.64 0.80 -0.15
C CYS A 73 9.16 0.62 0.00
N ASP A 74 9.91 1.68 0.34
CA ASP A 74 11.36 1.59 0.54
C ASP A 74 11.71 0.72 1.77
N CYS A 75 10.99 0.87 2.87
CA CYS A 75 11.14 0.02 4.05
C CYS A 75 10.91 -1.46 3.70
N TYR A 76 9.85 -1.75 2.95
CA TYR A 76 9.55 -3.11 2.53
C TYR A 76 10.62 -3.70 1.62
N GLU A 77 11.09 -2.93 0.63
CA GLU A 77 12.22 -3.29 -0.24
C GLU A 77 13.48 -3.65 0.55
N ARG A 78 13.82 -2.85 1.58
CA ARG A 78 14.96 -3.14 2.45
C ARG A 78 14.78 -4.44 3.22
N SER A 79 13.58 -4.69 3.76
CA SER A 79 13.25 -5.95 4.43
C SER A 79 13.36 -7.15 3.48
N LEU A 80 12.83 -7.05 2.26
CA LEU A 80 12.93 -8.11 1.25
C LEU A 80 14.39 -8.49 0.94
N ARG A 81 15.29 -7.50 0.85
CA ARG A 81 16.72 -7.74 0.61
C ARG A 81 17.38 -8.46 1.79
N GLN A 82 16.96 -8.17 3.02
CA GLN A 82 17.49 -8.85 4.21
C GLN A 82 17.10 -10.34 4.24
N TYR A 83 15.88 -10.70 3.82
CA TYR A 83 15.43 -12.09 3.78
C TYR A 83 15.92 -12.89 2.56
N ARG A 84 16.58 -12.24 1.60
CA ARG A 84 17.20 -12.89 0.43
C ARG A 84 18.66 -13.30 0.65
N ASN A 85 19.30 -12.79 1.71
CA ASN A 85 20.67 -13.14 2.11
C ASN A 85 20.66 -14.15 3.25
#